data_AF-A0A5E9ARA6-F1
#
_entry.id   AF-A0A5E9ARA6-F1
#
_cell.length_a   1.000
_cell.length_b   1.000
_cell.length_c   1.000
_cell.angle_alpha   90.00
_cell.angle_beta   90.00
_cell.angle_gamma   90.00
#
_symmetry.space_group_name_H-M   'P 1'
#
loop_
_entity.id
_entity.type
_entity.pdbx_description
1 polymer ?
#
loop_
_entity_poly.entity_id
_entity_poly.type
_entity_poly.pdbx_seq_one_letter_code
_entity_poly.pdbx_strand_id
1 'polypeptide(L)'
;MKEISCKLLVIGAGPGGYVCAIRAGQLGVDTVIVEVAKPGGTCLNVGCIPSKALIHAAEEFEKIAHMASGKDPLGIKVAAPTLDLARTVAWKDGVVSRLNSGVAGLLKRAKVKTVQGWATFRDGKTVEVETETGTQVIRAET
;
A
#
# COMPACT_ATOMS: atom_id res chain seq x y z
N MET A 1 19.86 19.46 12.21
CA MET A 1 18.95 18.33 12.49
C MET A 1 17.55 18.91 12.62
N LYS A 2 16.58 18.47 11.81
CA LYS A 2 15.22 19.03 11.85
C LYS A 2 14.40 18.27 12.89
N GLU A 3 13.76 19.00 13.79
CA GLU A 3 12.95 18.42 14.86
C GLU A 3 11.46 18.55 14.53
N ILE A 4 10.69 17.50 14.84
CA ILE A 4 9.24 17.44 14.67
C ILE A 4 8.64 17.01 16.01
N SER A 5 7.69 17.77 16.54
CA SER A 5 6.83 17.31 17.64
C SER A 5 5.49 16.85 17.07
N CYS A 6 4.85 15.88 17.72
CA CYS A 6 3.49 15.42 17.44
C CYS A 6 2.87 14.78 18.68
N LYS A 7 1.54 14.60 18.68
CA LYS A 7 0.83 13.84 19.72
C LYS A 7 0.81 12.33 19.45
N LEU A 8 0.90 11.93 18.19
CA LEU A 8 0.98 10.52 17.81
C LEU A 8 2.01 10.32 16.69
N LEU A 9 2.95 9.41 16.93
CA LEU A 9 3.85 8.90 15.91
C LEU A 9 3.46 7.46 15.55
N VAL A 10 3.23 7.22 14.26
CA VAL A 10 2.98 5.89 13.70
C VAL A 10 4.19 5.47 12.86
N ILE A 11 4.79 4.32 13.15
CA ILE A 11 5.90 3.76 12.38
C ILE A 11 5.37 2.64 11.48
N GLY A 12 5.56 2.79 10.17
CA GLY A 12 5.06 1.92 9.12
C GLY A 12 3.68 2.37 8.60
N ALA A 13 3.55 2.48 7.29
CA ALA A 13 2.31 2.80 6.60
C ALA A 13 1.65 1.58 5.94
N GLY A 14 1.74 0.39 6.57
CA GLY A 14 0.88 -0.74 6.25
C GLY A 14 -0.58 -0.53 6.70
N PRO A 15 -1.49 -1.51 6.47
CA PRO A 15 -2.91 -1.37 6.84
C PRO A 15 -3.15 -0.95 8.28
N GLY A 16 -2.43 -1.52 9.25
CA GLY A 16 -2.55 -1.09 10.64
C GLY A 16 -2.13 0.36 10.86
N GLY A 17 -1.01 0.76 10.25
CA GLY A 17 -0.43 2.08 10.44
C GLY A 17 -1.22 3.20 9.76
N TYR A 18 -1.47 3.10 8.44
CA TYR A 18 -2.18 4.19 7.75
C TYR A 18 -3.63 4.33 8.22
N VAL A 19 -4.31 3.23 8.60
CA VAL A 19 -5.67 3.31 9.14
C VAL A 19 -5.66 4.00 10.51
N CYS A 20 -4.73 3.64 11.39
CA CYS A 20 -4.53 4.30 12.68
C CYS A 20 -4.27 5.80 12.49
N ALA A 21 -3.32 6.16 11.63
CA ALA A 21 -2.94 7.56 11.41
C ALA A 21 -4.08 8.37 10.80
N ILE A 22 -4.80 7.83 9.80
CA ILE A 22 -5.99 8.48 9.23
C ILE A 22 -7.03 8.73 10.32
N ARG A 23 -7.30 7.72 11.17
CA ARG A 23 -8.31 7.87 12.21
C ARG A 23 -7.91 8.91 13.25
N ALA A 24 -6.64 8.93 13.66
CA ALA A 24 -6.11 9.93 14.57
C ALA A 24 -6.22 11.35 13.98
N GLY A 25 -5.85 11.54 12.71
CA GLY A 25 -6.01 12.81 12.00
C GLY A 25 -7.46 13.27 11.86
N GLN A 26 -8.40 12.35 11.60
CA GLN A 26 -9.85 12.65 11.61
C GLN A 26 -10.37 13.10 12.97
N LEU A 27 -9.77 12.61 14.06
CA LEU A 27 -10.09 13.02 15.43
C LEU A 27 -9.35 14.29 15.87
N GLY A 28 -8.55 14.90 14.98
CA GLY A 28 -7.81 16.14 15.26
C GLY A 28 -6.51 15.94 16.04
N VAL A 29 -6.02 14.70 16.18
CA VAL A 29 -4.74 14.42 16.84
C VAL A 29 -3.60 14.77 15.88
N ASP A 30 -2.67 15.61 16.33
CA ASP A 30 -1.45 15.92 15.57
C ASP A 30 -0.62 14.66 15.37
N THR A 31 -0.65 14.14 14.13
CA THR A 31 -0.18 12.79 13.82
C THR A 31 0.89 12.83 12.74
N VAL A 32 2.00 12.15 13.01
CA VAL A 32 3.06 11.87 12.05
C VAL A 32 3.07 10.38 11.75
N ILE A 33 3.19 10.03 10.47
CA ILE A 33 3.44 8.65 10.03
C ILE A 33 4.78 8.57 9.31
N VAL A 34 5.58 7.57 9.65
CA VAL A 34 6.88 7.29 9.02
C VAL A 34 6.79 6.02 8.20
N GLU A 35 7.27 6.05 6.96
CA GLU A 35 7.34 4.88 6.08
C GLU A 35 8.61 4.97 5.23
N VAL A 36 9.29 3.84 5.00
CA VAL A 36 10.51 3.83 4.18
C VAL A 36 10.19 3.87 2.68
N ALA A 37 9.08 3.24 2.28
CA ALA A 37 8.70 3.06 0.89
C ALA A 37 7.33 3.71 0.57
N LYS A 38 6.57 3.10 -0.35
CA LYS A 38 5.22 3.55 -0.68
C LYS A 38 4.25 3.17 0.45
N PRO A 39 3.21 3.99 0.72
CA PRO A 39 2.19 3.65 1.70
C PRO A 39 1.43 2.37 1.31
N GLY A 40 0.66 1.80 2.22
CA GLY A 40 -0.05 0.53 2.01
C GLY A 40 0.73 -0.73 2.44
N GLY A 41 2.04 -0.61 2.68
CA GLY A 41 2.89 -1.68 3.22
C GLY A 41 2.81 -3.00 2.45
N THR A 42 3.02 -4.12 3.13
CA THR A 42 3.04 -5.46 2.50
C THR A 42 1.74 -5.79 1.80
N CYS A 43 0.60 -5.58 2.47
CA CYS A 43 -0.73 -5.96 1.97
C CYS A 43 -1.01 -5.36 0.58
N LEU A 44 -0.70 -4.08 0.39
CA LEU A 44 -1.01 -3.37 -0.84
C LEU A 44 0.09 -3.51 -1.89
N ASN A 45 1.37 -3.46 -1.49
CA ASN A 45 2.47 -3.39 -2.45
C ASN A 45 2.92 -4.76 -2.96
N VAL A 46 3.01 -5.77 -2.08
CA VAL A 46 3.68 -7.06 -2.39
C VAL A 46 2.94 -8.29 -1.84
N GLY A 47 1.72 -8.13 -1.35
CA GLY A 47 0.96 -9.18 -0.67
C GLY A 47 -0.45 -9.35 -1.23
N CYS A 48 -1.44 -8.98 -0.43
CA CYS A 48 -2.85 -9.25 -0.67
C CYS A 48 -3.37 -8.72 -2.01
N ILE A 49 -3.10 -7.45 -2.32
CA ILE A 49 -3.60 -6.81 -3.55
C ILE A 49 -2.98 -7.43 -4.81
N PRO A 50 -1.64 -7.50 -4.97
CA PRO A 50 -1.06 -8.10 -6.16
C PRO A 50 -1.40 -9.58 -6.31
N SER A 51 -1.45 -10.35 -5.21
CA SER A 51 -1.85 -11.77 -5.28
C SER A 51 -3.28 -11.93 -5.79
N LYS A 52 -4.23 -11.14 -5.29
CA LYS A 52 -5.65 -11.25 -5.68
C LYS A 52 -5.89 -10.78 -7.11
N ALA A 53 -5.14 -9.78 -7.58
CA ALA A 53 -5.17 -9.37 -8.98
C ALA A 53 -4.68 -10.50 -9.91
N LEU A 54 -3.58 -11.17 -9.57
CA LEU A 54 -3.06 -12.29 -10.36
C LEU A 54 -3.97 -13.52 -10.31
N ILE A 55 -4.55 -13.84 -9.14
CA ILE A 55 -5.54 -14.92 -9.01
C ILE A 55 -6.73 -14.66 -9.93
N HIS A 56 -7.24 -13.42 -9.96
CA HIS A 56 -8.35 -13.07 -10.85
C HIS A 56 -7.99 -13.28 -12.33
N ALA A 57 -6.80 -12.84 -12.77
CA ALA A 57 -6.35 -13.08 -14.14
C ALA A 57 -6.23 -14.58 -14.48
N ALA A 58 -5.76 -15.39 -13.52
CA ALA A 58 -5.67 -16.84 -13.67
C ALA A 58 -7.06 -17.50 -13.78
N GLU A 59 -8.02 -17.10 -12.94
CA GLU A 59 -9.41 -17.57 -13.00
C GLU A 59 -10.06 -17.24 -14.35
N GLU A 60 -9.86 -16.04 -14.89
CA GLU A 60 -10.38 -15.68 -16.21
C GLU A 60 -9.74 -16.51 -17.33
N PHE A 61 -8.42 -16.74 -17.26
CA PHE A 61 -7.74 -17.61 -18.23
C PHE A 61 -8.25 -19.05 -18.15
N GLU A 62 -8.41 -19.60 -16.94
CA GLU A 62 -8.95 -20.94 -16.71
C GLU A 62 -10.36 -21.11 -17.28
N LYS A 63 -11.25 -20.14 -17.03
CA LYS A 63 -12.62 -20.15 -17.58
C LYS A 63 -12.60 -20.23 -19.11
N ILE A 64 -11.79 -19.41 -19.76
CA ILE A 64 -11.69 -19.40 -21.24
C ILE A 64 -11.10 -20.71 -21.75
N ALA A 65 -10.06 -21.24 -21.09
CA ALA A 65 -9.46 -22.52 -21.43
C ALA A 65 -10.45 -23.69 -21.28
N HIS A 66 -11.29 -23.66 -20.23
CA HIS A 66 -12.33 -24.66 -20.03
C HIS A 66 -13.39 -24.58 -21.14
N MET A 67 -13.86 -23.40 -21.52
CA MET A 67 -14.80 -23.21 -22.63
C MET A 67 -14.19 -23.69 -23.97
N ALA A 68 -12.90 -23.45 -24.18
CA ALA A 68 -12.18 -23.90 -25.37
C ALA A 68 -12.04 -25.44 -25.46
N SER A 69 -12.30 -26.19 -24.38
CA SER A 69 -12.25 -27.65 -24.38
C SER A 69 -13.32 -28.33 -25.24
N GLY A 70 -14.34 -27.57 -25.67
CA GLY A 70 -15.45 -28.09 -26.49
C GLY A 70 -16.46 -28.95 -25.73
N LYS A 71 -16.33 -29.06 -24.40
CA LYS A 71 -17.24 -29.80 -23.51
C LYS A 71 -18.24 -28.90 -22.78
N ASP A 72 -18.25 -27.62 -23.10
CA ASP A 72 -19.07 -26.63 -22.43
C ASP A 72 -20.56 -26.71 -22.90
N PRO A 73 -21.53 -26.84 -21.99
CA PRO A 73 -22.94 -27.04 -22.34
C PRO A 73 -23.63 -25.75 -22.82
N LEU A 74 -22.99 -24.58 -22.70
CA LEU A 74 -23.59 -23.29 -23.03
C LEU A 74 -23.66 -23.02 -24.55
N GLY A 75 -23.10 -23.91 -25.37
CA GLY A 75 -23.05 -23.75 -26.83
C GLY A 75 -22.08 -22.68 -27.32
N ILE A 76 -21.22 -22.16 -26.43
CA ILE A 76 -20.22 -21.14 -26.73
C ILE A 76 -18.98 -21.80 -27.36
N LYS A 77 -18.51 -21.26 -28.48
CA LYS A 77 -17.28 -21.71 -29.14
C LYS A 77 -16.22 -20.62 -29.05
N VAL A 78 -15.08 -20.95 -28.45
CA VAL A 78 -13.91 -20.08 -28.33
C VAL A 78 -12.63 -20.85 -28.69
N ALA A 79 -11.63 -20.15 -29.21
CA ALA A 79 -10.30 -20.73 -29.44
C ALA A 79 -9.51 -20.82 -28.12
N ALA A 80 -8.48 -21.67 -28.09
CA ALA A 80 -7.59 -21.79 -26.93
C ALA A 80 -6.92 -20.43 -26.62
N PRO A 81 -6.95 -19.96 -25.37
CA PRO A 81 -6.40 -18.66 -25.01
C PRO A 81 -4.87 -18.68 -24.98
N THR A 82 -4.27 -17.51 -25.18
CA THR A 82 -2.84 -17.25 -24.94
C THR A 82 -2.71 -16.19 -23.84
N LEU A 83 -1.62 -16.24 -23.07
CA LEU A 83 -1.38 -15.31 -21.97
C LEU A 83 -0.12 -14.48 -22.22
N ASP A 84 -0.29 -13.16 -22.27
CA ASP A 84 0.81 -12.22 -22.12
C ASP A 84 0.99 -11.90 -20.62
N LEU A 85 1.98 -12.57 -20.02
CA LEU A 85 2.27 -12.41 -18.60
C LEU A 85 2.80 -11.01 -18.29
N ALA A 86 3.60 -10.42 -19.18
CA ALA A 86 4.17 -9.08 -18.97
C ALA A 86 3.07 -8.03 -18.90
N ARG A 87 2.09 -8.10 -19.81
CA ARG A 87 0.91 -7.21 -19.78
C ARG A 87 0.06 -7.43 -18.53
N THR A 88 -0.09 -8.67 -18.08
CA THR A 88 -0.83 -9.00 -16.85
C THR A 88 -0.17 -8.40 -15.61
N VAL A 89 1.16 -8.52 -15.50
CA VAL A 89 1.94 -7.91 -14.42
C VAL A 89 1.85 -6.38 -14.45
N ALA A 90 1.95 -5.77 -15.64
CA ALA A 90 1.82 -4.32 -15.80
C ALA A 90 0.42 -3.80 -15.37
N TRP A 91 -0.65 -4.53 -15.70
CA TRP A 91 -2.00 -4.22 -15.23
C TRP A 91 -2.10 -4.31 -13.70
N LYS A 92 -1.59 -5.38 -13.09
CA LYS A 92 -1.51 -5.54 -11.63
C LYS A 92 -0.74 -4.39 -10.97
N ASP A 93 0.39 -3.97 -11.54
CA ASP A 93 1.15 -2.80 -11.06
C ASP A 93 0.35 -1.50 -11.13
N GLY A 94 -0.46 -1.33 -12.18
CA GLY A 94 -1.41 -0.22 -12.30
C GLY A 94 -2.44 -0.20 -11.15
N VAL A 95 -3.00 -1.38 -10.78
CA VAL A 95 -3.91 -1.51 -9.64
C VAL A 95 -3.24 -1.09 -8.34
N VAL A 96 -2.02 -1.59 -8.09
CA VAL A 96 -1.21 -1.24 -6.90
C VAL A 96 -0.90 0.25 -6.87
N SER A 97 -0.49 0.85 -7.99
CA SER A 97 -0.19 2.28 -8.08
C SER A 97 -1.40 3.16 -7.77
N ARG A 98 -2.58 2.81 -8.31
CA ARG A 98 -3.82 3.55 -8.03
C ARG A 98 -4.17 3.55 -6.55
N LEU A 99 -4.06 2.39 -5.90
CA LEU A 99 -4.39 2.27 -4.47
C LEU A 99 -3.36 2.97 -3.59
N ASN A 100 -2.07 2.91 -3.94
CA ASN A 100 -1.00 3.70 -3.31
C ASN A 100 -1.33 5.20 -3.27
N SER A 101 -1.67 5.78 -4.43
CA SER A 101 -2.07 7.18 -4.54
C SER A 101 -3.34 7.48 -3.74
N GLY A 102 -4.28 6.53 -3.67
CA GLY A 102 -5.47 6.63 -2.84
C GLY A 102 -5.16 6.77 -1.35
N VAL A 103 -4.26 5.92 -0.83
CA VAL A 103 -3.83 5.98 0.58
C VAL A 103 -3.09 7.28 0.87
N ALA A 104 -2.17 7.70 0.01
CA ALA A 104 -1.47 8.99 0.15
C ALA A 104 -2.45 10.18 0.19
N GLY A 105 -3.47 10.15 -0.69
CA GLY A 105 -4.53 11.16 -0.71
C GLY A 105 -5.38 11.16 0.57
N LEU A 106 -5.68 9.98 1.13
CA LEU A 106 -6.43 9.86 2.40
C LEU A 106 -5.64 10.40 3.59
N LEU A 107 -4.35 10.07 3.70
CA LEU A 107 -3.46 10.60 4.74
C LEU A 107 -3.40 12.13 4.69
N LYS A 108 -3.22 12.69 3.48
CA LYS A 108 -3.23 14.15 3.25
C LYS A 108 -4.56 14.79 3.66
N ARG A 109 -5.70 14.19 3.29
CA ARG A 109 -7.03 14.68 3.68
C ARG A 109 -7.25 14.65 5.19
N ALA A 110 -6.69 13.65 5.87
CA ALA A 110 -6.70 13.55 7.33
C ALA A 110 -5.67 14.46 8.01
N LYS A 111 -4.93 15.31 7.26
CA LYS A 111 -3.88 16.21 7.77
C LYS A 111 -2.74 15.48 8.49
N VAL A 112 -2.51 14.20 8.19
CA VAL A 112 -1.38 13.43 8.73
C VAL A 112 -0.10 13.85 8.02
N LYS A 113 0.93 14.20 8.79
CA LYS A 113 2.26 14.48 8.24
C LYS A 113 2.96 13.16 7.91
N THR A 114 3.33 12.98 6.65
CA THR A 114 4.09 11.79 6.22
C THR A 114 5.58 12.14 6.16
N VAL A 115 6.42 11.31 6.75
CA VAL A 115 7.89 11.39 6.66
C VAL A 115 8.38 10.12 6.00
N GLN A 116 9.10 10.25 4.89
CA GLN A 116 9.69 9.08 4.23
C GLN A 116 11.09 8.84 4.77
N GLY A 117 11.34 7.65 5.31
CA GLY A 117 12.65 7.29 5.87
C GLY A 117 12.63 6.09 6.81
N TRP A 118 13.82 5.72 7.26
CA TRP A 118 14.02 4.61 8.20
C TRP A 118 13.94 5.09 9.65
N ALA A 119 12.96 4.60 10.41
CA ALA A 119 12.73 4.99 11.79
C ALA A 119 13.51 4.08 12.77
N THR A 120 14.20 4.68 13.75
CA THR A 120 14.85 3.97 14.85
C THR A 120 14.53 4.65 16.18
N PHE A 121 14.10 3.89 17.19
CA PHE A 121 13.86 4.42 18.52
C PHE A 121 15.18 4.85 19.17
N ARG A 122 15.23 6.09 19.65
CA ARG A 122 16.26 6.53 20.61
C ARG A 122 15.85 6.17 22.04
N ASP A 123 14.58 6.40 22.35
CA ASP A 123 13.97 6.15 23.66
C ASP A 123 12.44 6.04 23.51
N GLY A 124 11.71 5.96 24.63
CA GLY A 124 10.24 5.78 24.63
C GLY A 124 9.42 6.97 24.10
N LYS A 125 10.06 8.11 23.80
CA LYS A 125 9.40 9.34 23.34
C LYS A 125 10.08 9.98 22.12
N THR A 126 11.22 9.45 21.69
CA THR A 126 12.04 10.02 20.63
C THR A 126 12.41 8.96 19.59
N VAL A 127 12.18 9.29 18.33
CA VAL A 127 12.53 8.47 17.16
C VAL A 127 13.39 9.28 16.20
N GLU A 128 14.49 8.68 15.75
CA GLU A 128 15.25 9.18 14.62
C GLU A 128 14.70 8.63 13.31
N VAL A 129 14.64 9.47 12.29
CA VAL A 129 14.28 9.08 10.94
C VAL A 129 15.38 9.49 9.98
N GLU A 130 16.05 8.50 9.40
CA GLU A 130 17.00 8.70 8.32
C GLU A 130 16.23 8.93 7.02
N THR A 131 16.32 10.15 6.48
CA THR A 131 15.69 10.53 5.20
C THR A 131 16.74 10.82 4.15
N GLU A 132 16.35 10.88 2.87
CA GLU A 132 17.26 11.25 1.78
C GLU A 132 17.92 12.63 1.97
N THR A 133 17.25 13.52 2.72
CA THR A 133 17.75 14.89 3.02
C THR A 133 18.51 14.98 4.34
N GLY A 134 18.79 13.84 4.99
CA GLY A 134 19.46 13.74 6.28
C GLY A 134 18.53 13.34 7.44
N THR A 135 19.09 13.25 8.63
CA THR A 135 18.40 12.76 9.82
C THR A 135 17.42 13.80 10.39
N GLN A 136 16.20 13.34 10.67
CA GLN A 136 15.16 14.09 11.38
C GLN A 136 14.88 13.41 12.73
N VAL A 137 14.57 14.21 13.75
CA VAL A 137 14.17 13.70 15.07
C VAL A 137 12.70 14.00 15.28
N ILE A 138 11.93 12.98 15.65
CA ILE A 138 10.51 13.09 15.94
C ILE A 138 10.29 12.77 17.42
N ARG A 139 9.67 13.70 18.15
CA ARG A 139 9.23 13.51 19.53
C ARG A 139 7.71 13.36 19.58
N ALA A 140 7.25 12.31 20.27
CA ALA A 140 5.84 12.06 20.51
C ALA A 140 5.48 12.45 21.95
N GLU A 141 4.71 13.52 22.09
CA GLU A 141 4.28 14.04 23.39
C GLU A 141 3.19 13.16 24.02
N THR A 142 3.06 13.26 25.35
CA THR A 142 1.85 12.82 26.07
C THR A 142 0.71 13.83 25.96
#